data_AF-A0A1Q6VNE7-F1
#
_entry.id   AF-A0A1Q6VNE7-F1
#
_cell.length_a   1.000
_cell.length_b   1.000
_cell.length_c   1.000
_cell.angle_alpha   90.00
_cell.angle_beta   90.00
_cell.angle_gamma   90.00
#
_symmetry.space_group_name_H-M   'P 1'
#
loop_
_entity.id
_entity.type
_entity.pdbx_description
1 polymer ?
#
loop_
_entity_poly.entity_id
_entity_poly.type
_entity_poly.pdbx_seq_one_letter_code
_entity_poly.pdbx_strand_id
1 'polypeptide(L)'
;EGVRELLGEGGLPSVANWADEIRKDRPETAPWHFVNIPRDQRGYNPARDCVTPRAGDCVVAAIERFRSVLADRSRSKQDRAEALKFVTHLVGDIHQPLHCLKDHEGGTALEVLVEGERMNPANEKPWNLHAVWDTVVIQRAGVSEEDYTRTLTDWLDRQSVEELPLPADRNLGDHYFRASQPVVGDRLARAGARLATMLNEIFR
;
A
#
# COMPACT_ATOMS: atom_id res chain seq x y z
N GLU A 1 -16.00 13.13 -12.52
CA GLU A 1 -15.53 13.92 -13.69
C GLU A 1 -14.04 14.30 -13.59
N GLY A 2 -13.57 14.87 -12.47
CA GLY A 2 -12.16 15.28 -12.31
C GLY A 2 -11.09 14.18 -12.51
N VAL A 3 -11.35 12.94 -12.10
CA VAL A 3 -10.42 11.81 -12.34
C VAL A 3 -10.26 11.52 -13.84
N ARG A 4 -11.38 11.44 -14.58
CA ARG A 4 -11.37 11.20 -16.02
C ARG A 4 -10.72 12.35 -16.79
N GLU A 5 -10.88 13.59 -16.31
CA GLU A 5 -10.21 14.75 -16.89
C GLU A 5 -8.68 14.61 -16.80
N LEU A 6 -8.15 14.15 -15.66
CA LEU A 6 -6.71 14.04 -15.42
C LEU A 6 -6.07 12.77 -16.00
N LEU A 7 -6.76 11.63 -15.95
CA LEU A 7 -6.20 10.31 -16.30
C LEU A 7 -6.75 9.71 -17.61
N GLY A 8 -7.83 10.27 -18.16
CA GLY A 8 -8.52 9.69 -19.31
C GLY A 8 -9.38 8.46 -18.95
N GLU A 9 -9.63 7.61 -19.94
CA GLU A 9 -10.58 6.48 -19.84
C GLU A 9 -10.11 5.32 -18.94
N GLY A 10 -8.80 5.19 -18.70
CA GLY A 10 -8.26 4.10 -17.89
C GLY A 10 -8.55 4.21 -16.39
N GLY A 11 -8.90 5.41 -15.92
CA GLY A 11 -9.25 5.65 -14.51
C GLY A 11 -8.10 5.42 -13.53
N LEU A 12 -8.45 5.20 -12.26
CA LEU A 12 -7.47 4.95 -11.19
C LEU A 12 -6.76 3.59 -11.31
N PRO A 13 -7.45 2.47 -11.67
CA PRO A 13 -6.80 1.17 -11.75
C PRO A 13 -5.63 1.14 -12.76
N SER A 14 -5.76 1.86 -13.89
CA SER A 14 -4.71 1.89 -14.90
C SER A 14 -3.44 2.62 -14.48
N VAL A 15 -3.46 3.35 -13.35
CA VAL A 15 -2.30 4.09 -12.84
C VAL A 15 -1.86 3.63 -11.45
N ALA A 16 -2.55 2.63 -10.89
CA ALA A 16 -2.33 2.20 -9.51
C ALA A 16 -0.90 1.73 -9.26
N ASN A 17 -0.21 1.15 -10.25
CA ASN A 17 1.18 0.67 -10.11
C ASN A 17 2.25 1.69 -10.52
N TRP A 18 1.85 2.83 -11.09
CA TRP A 18 2.79 3.75 -11.75
C TRP A 18 3.84 4.32 -10.80
N ALA A 19 3.49 4.56 -9.53
CA ALA A 19 4.44 5.14 -8.57
C ALA A 19 5.59 4.17 -8.21
N ASP A 20 5.32 2.85 -8.22
CA ASP A 20 6.37 1.84 -8.07
C ASP A 20 7.25 1.73 -9.33
N GLU A 21 6.63 1.84 -10.51
CA GLU A 21 7.34 1.77 -11.80
C GLU A 21 8.34 2.92 -11.94
N ILE A 22 7.92 4.15 -11.60
CA ILE A 22 8.74 5.35 -11.75
C ILE A 22 9.91 5.41 -10.76
N ARG A 23 9.89 4.62 -9.68
CA ARG A 23 10.97 4.56 -8.68
C ARG A 23 12.33 4.17 -9.29
N LYS A 24 12.32 3.43 -10.40
CA LYS A 24 13.54 3.05 -11.14
C LYS A 24 14.23 4.27 -11.76
N ASP A 25 13.43 5.20 -12.28
CA ASP A 25 13.91 6.42 -12.93
C ASP A 25 14.05 7.59 -11.93
N ARG A 26 13.31 7.52 -10.82
CA ARG A 26 13.23 8.54 -9.77
C ARG A 26 13.47 7.91 -8.39
N PRO A 27 14.71 7.53 -8.06
CA PRO A 27 15.02 6.87 -6.80
C PRO A 27 14.68 7.72 -5.57
N GLU A 28 14.53 9.04 -5.73
CA GLU A 28 14.08 9.92 -4.66
C GLU A 28 12.65 9.66 -4.19
N THR A 29 11.83 8.95 -4.98
CA THR A 29 10.46 8.60 -4.57
C THR A 29 10.42 7.42 -3.60
N ALA A 30 11.48 6.61 -3.52
CA ALA A 30 11.49 5.38 -2.74
C ALA A 30 11.04 5.57 -1.27
N PRO A 31 11.51 6.59 -0.53
CA PRO A 31 11.08 6.81 0.85
C PRO A 31 9.59 7.17 0.99
N TRP A 32 8.93 7.62 -0.08
CA TRP A 32 7.52 8.01 -0.05
C TRP A 32 6.59 6.80 0.07
N HIS A 33 7.06 5.58 -0.16
CA HIS A 33 6.22 4.39 -0.15
C HIS A 33 6.00 3.82 1.26
N PHE A 34 6.75 4.24 2.27
CA PHE A 34 6.66 3.62 3.60
C PHE A 34 6.84 4.63 4.74
N VAL A 35 6.58 4.16 5.96
CA VAL A 35 6.90 4.84 7.22
C VAL A 35 7.40 3.80 8.22
N ASN A 36 8.50 4.10 8.89
CA ASN A 36 9.18 3.13 9.76
C ASN A 36 8.74 3.30 11.21
N ILE A 37 7.59 2.73 11.58
CA ILE A 37 7.09 2.73 12.96
C ILE A 37 7.64 1.48 13.69
N PRO A 38 8.38 1.63 14.80
CA PRO A 38 8.83 0.46 15.57
C PRO A 38 7.63 -0.22 16.25
N ARG A 39 7.61 -1.57 16.27
CA ARG A 39 6.49 -2.36 16.82
C ARG A 39 6.19 -2.09 18.30
N ASP A 40 7.21 -1.73 19.07
CA ASP A 40 7.07 -1.43 20.49
C ASP A 40 6.47 -0.03 20.77
N GLN A 41 6.27 0.78 19.73
CA GLN A 41 5.70 2.13 19.86
C GLN A 41 4.18 2.12 19.70
N ARG A 42 3.52 2.94 20.51
CA ARG A 42 2.09 3.20 20.37
C ARG A 42 1.85 4.23 19.27
N GLY A 43 1.56 3.73 18.07
CA GLY A 43 1.13 4.54 16.94
C GLY A 43 2.23 5.43 16.35
N TYR A 44 1.82 6.19 15.33
CA TYR A 44 2.69 7.06 14.54
C TYR A 44 3.07 8.35 15.28
N ASN A 45 4.36 8.70 15.22
CA ASN A 45 4.89 9.99 15.63
C ASN A 45 5.72 10.58 14.48
N PRO A 46 5.34 11.71 13.87
CA PRO A 46 6.02 12.26 12.70
C PRO A 46 7.49 12.61 12.95
N ALA A 47 7.82 13.13 14.14
CA ALA A 47 9.19 13.50 14.50
C ALA A 47 10.12 12.28 14.71
N ARG A 48 9.54 11.09 14.89
CA ARG A 48 10.28 9.83 15.08
C ARG A 48 10.27 8.98 13.81
N ASP A 49 9.12 8.81 13.18
CA ASP A 49 8.88 7.78 12.18
C ASP A 49 8.96 8.31 10.74
N CYS A 50 8.75 9.62 10.54
CA CYS A 50 8.83 10.26 9.22
C CYS A 50 10.19 10.93 8.97
N VAL A 51 11.24 10.37 9.57
CA VAL A 51 12.61 10.86 9.44
C VAL A 51 13.34 9.96 8.43
N THR A 52 13.13 10.22 7.14
CA THR A 52 13.87 9.55 6.07
C THR A 52 15.14 10.35 5.73
N PRO A 53 16.04 9.89 4.83
CA PRO A 53 17.25 10.64 4.46
C PRO A 53 16.97 12.08 3.99
N ARG A 54 15.72 12.35 3.58
CA ARG A 54 15.16 13.68 3.41
C ARG A 54 14.08 13.86 4.47
N ALA A 55 14.38 14.60 5.54
CA ALA A 55 13.46 14.74 6.67
C ALA A 55 12.02 15.08 6.22
N GLY A 56 11.04 14.29 6.64
CA GLY A 56 9.65 14.47 6.23
C GLY A 56 9.27 13.85 4.88
N ASP A 57 10.11 13.04 4.23
CA ASP A 57 9.75 12.31 3.00
C ASP A 57 9.38 10.85 3.33
N CYS A 58 8.31 10.63 4.12
CA CYS A 58 7.67 9.32 4.30
C CYS A 58 6.28 9.28 3.63
N VAL A 59 5.61 8.12 3.62
CA VAL A 59 4.29 7.96 2.99
C VAL A 59 3.23 8.93 3.50
N VAL A 60 3.20 9.22 4.80
CA VAL A 60 2.24 10.18 5.38
C VAL A 60 2.42 11.57 4.78
N ALA A 61 3.65 12.07 4.79
CA ALA A 61 3.96 13.40 4.27
C ALA A 61 3.86 13.48 2.74
N ALA A 62 4.17 12.40 2.03
CA ALA A 62 4.00 12.33 0.58
C ALA A 62 2.51 12.38 0.20
N ILE A 63 1.63 11.67 0.91
CA ILE A 63 0.18 11.76 0.72
C ILE A 63 -0.30 13.19 0.94
N GLU A 64 0.10 13.85 2.03
CA GLU A 64 -0.28 15.24 2.31
C GLU A 64 0.18 16.22 1.22
N ARG A 65 1.42 16.07 0.76
CA ARG A 65 1.99 16.87 -0.32
C ARG A 65 1.21 16.70 -1.62
N PHE A 66 1.01 15.46 -2.08
CA PHE A 66 0.35 15.21 -3.36
C PHE A 66 -1.15 15.49 -3.29
N ARG A 67 -1.80 15.28 -2.14
CA ARG A 67 -3.17 15.76 -1.90
C ARG A 67 -3.27 17.27 -2.11
N SER A 68 -2.32 18.03 -1.58
CA SER A 68 -2.28 19.49 -1.71
C SER A 68 -2.08 19.93 -3.17
N VAL A 69 -1.14 19.30 -3.89
CA VAL A 69 -0.91 19.56 -5.33
C VAL A 69 -2.16 19.22 -6.16
N LEU A 70 -2.81 18.09 -5.87
CA LEU A 70 -4.00 17.65 -6.59
C LEU A 70 -5.19 18.62 -6.40
N ALA A 71 -5.34 19.15 -5.20
CA ALA A 71 -6.38 20.12 -4.82
C ALA A 71 -6.17 21.52 -5.40
N ASP A 72 -4.93 21.91 -5.66
CA ASP A 72 -4.60 23.22 -6.19
C ASP A 72 -4.92 23.32 -7.69
N ARG A 73 -6.04 23.97 -8.02
CA ARG A 73 -6.49 24.19 -9.41
C ARG A 73 -5.59 25.14 -10.20
N SER A 74 -4.66 25.85 -9.56
CA SER A 74 -3.68 26.69 -10.26
C SER A 74 -2.49 25.89 -10.82
N ARG A 75 -2.29 24.65 -10.35
CA ARG A 75 -1.25 23.76 -10.87
C ARG A 75 -1.58 23.28 -12.28
N SER A 76 -0.52 22.92 -13.02
CA SER A 76 -0.68 22.36 -14.36
C SER A 76 -1.49 21.07 -14.32
N LYS A 77 -2.16 20.74 -15.44
CA LYS A 77 -2.88 19.47 -15.57
C LYS A 77 -1.95 18.28 -15.37
N GLN A 78 -0.70 18.39 -15.83
CA GLN A 78 0.33 17.37 -15.70
C GLN A 78 0.71 17.13 -14.24
N ASP A 79 0.96 18.19 -13.46
CA ASP A 79 1.31 18.09 -12.04
C ASP A 79 0.17 17.48 -11.23
N ARG A 80 -1.07 17.89 -11.52
CA ARG A 80 -2.25 17.34 -10.85
C ARG A 80 -2.47 15.88 -11.24
N ALA A 81 -2.25 15.51 -12.50
CA ALA A 81 -2.33 14.12 -12.93
C ALA A 81 -1.26 13.26 -12.25
N GLU A 82 -0.01 13.72 -12.16
CA GLU A 82 1.05 13.03 -11.43
C GLU A 82 0.72 12.88 -9.94
N ALA A 83 0.24 13.96 -9.31
CA ALA A 83 -0.20 13.93 -7.91
C ALA A 83 -1.32 12.92 -7.69
N LEU A 84 -2.27 12.80 -8.62
CA LEU A 84 -3.33 11.79 -8.56
C LEU A 84 -2.78 10.37 -8.62
N LYS A 85 -1.78 10.11 -9.48
CA LYS A 85 -1.13 8.79 -9.54
C LYS A 85 -0.44 8.44 -8.23
N PHE A 86 0.32 9.37 -7.65
CA PHE A 86 0.96 9.16 -6.36
C PHE A 86 -0.06 8.94 -5.25
N VAL A 87 -1.08 9.80 -5.11
CA VAL A 87 -2.11 9.62 -4.07
C VAL A 87 -2.81 8.27 -4.20
N THR A 88 -3.11 7.83 -5.43
CA THR A 88 -3.76 6.53 -5.67
C THR A 88 -2.92 5.38 -5.14
N HIS A 89 -1.62 5.36 -5.46
CA HIS A 89 -0.71 4.29 -5.04
C HIS A 89 -0.39 4.37 -3.54
N LEU A 90 -0.01 5.55 -3.04
CA LEU A 90 0.45 5.73 -1.66
C LEU A 90 -0.66 5.49 -0.63
N VAL A 91 -1.92 5.74 -0.99
CA VAL A 91 -3.06 5.34 -0.14
C VAL A 91 -3.19 3.82 -0.10
N GLY A 92 -2.81 3.08 -1.14
CA GLY A 92 -2.66 1.63 -1.09
C GLY A 92 -1.53 1.22 -0.13
N ASP A 93 -0.33 1.78 -0.32
CA ASP A 93 0.87 1.47 0.47
C ASP A 93 0.65 1.64 1.97
N ILE A 94 0.10 2.77 2.41
CA ILE A 94 -0.13 3.03 3.85
C ILE A 94 -1.14 2.05 4.49
N HIS A 95 -1.90 1.31 3.67
CA HIS A 95 -2.80 0.26 4.14
C HIS A 95 -2.16 -1.13 4.14
N GLN A 96 -1.03 -1.33 3.45
CA GLN A 96 -0.21 -2.54 3.55
C GLN A 96 0.51 -2.50 4.92
N PRO A 97 0.21 -3.42 5.86
CA PRO A 97 0.73 -3.33 7.24
C PRO A 97 2.24 -3.21 7.36
N LEU A 98 2.99 -3.89 6.49
CA LEU A 98 4.44 -3.92 6.51
C LEU A 98 5.10 -2.65 5.96
N HIS A 99 4.39 -1.84 5.15
CA HIS A 99 4.86 -0.49 4.77
C HIS A 99 4.85 0.49 5.94
N CYS A 100 4.22 0.13 7.07
CA CYS A 100 4.18 0.94 8.27
C CYS A 100 5.07 0.40 9.40
N LEU A 101 5.88 -0.64 9.14
CA LEU A 101 6.65 -1.35 10.16
C LEU A 101 8.15 -1.15 9.97
N LYS A 102 8.85 -0.72 11.02
CA LYS A 102 10.32 -0.61 11.00
C LYS A 102 11.02 -1.95 11.12
N ASP A 103 10.45 -2.86 11.89
CA ASP A 103 11.08 -4.13 12.23
C ASP A 103 11.37 -4.96 10.99
N HIS A 104 12.60 -5.48 10.94
CA HIS A 104 13.13 -6.22 9.80
C HIS A 104 12.95 -5.50 8.45
N GLU A 105 13.03 -4.17 8.44
CA GLU A 105 12.87 -3.35 7.23
C GLU A 105 11.50 -3.61 6.56
N GLY A 106 10.43 -3.54 7.36
CA GLY A 106 9.08 -3.88 6.91
C GLY A 106 8.96 -5.35 6.51
N GLY A 107 9.71 -6.26 7.14
CA GLY A 107 9.74 -7.68 6.76
C GLY A 107 10.57 -8.01 5.52
N THR A 108 11.26 -7.04 4.92
CA THR A 108 12.20 -7.29 3.80
C THR A 108 13.38 -8.17 4.24
N ALA A 109 13.86 -7.97 5.48
CA ALA A 109 14.93 -8.77 6.07
C ALA A 109 14.45 -10.10 6.69
N LEU A 110 13.16 -10.44 6.56
CA LEU A 110 12.60 -11.73 7.00
C LEU A 110 12.44 -12.68 5.84
N GLU A 111 13.44 -13.53 5.60
CA GLU A 111 13.31 -14.65 4.67
C GLU A 111 12.26 -15.65 5.15
N VAL A 112 11.41 -16.09 4.22
CA VAL A 112 10.32 -17.06 4.43
C VAL A 112 10.33 -18.10 3.32
N LEU A 113 9.57 -19.18 3.49
CA LEU A 113 9.24 -20.12 2.42
C LEU A 113 7.78 -19.91 2.03
N VAL A 114 7.45 -20.10 0.76
CA VAL A 114 6.06 -20.12 0.27
C VAL A 114 5.79 -21.52 -0.22
N GLU A 115 4.90 -22.26 0.47
CA GLU A 115 4.62 -23.68 0.18
C GLU A 115 5.88 -24.56 0.09
N GLY A 116 6.85 -24.32 0.99
CA GLY A 116 8.13 -25.03 0.99
C GLY A 116 9.15 -24.49 -0.01
N GLU A 117 8.77 -23.59 -0.91
CA GLU A 117 9.67 -23.00 -1.89
C GLU A 117 10.39 -21.77 -1.34
N ARG A 118 11.71 -21.75 -1.50
CA ARG A 118 12.55 -20.62 -1.06
C ARG A 118 12.58 -19.49 -2.08
N MET A 119 12.51 -19.80 -3.37
CA MET A 119 12.76 -18.84 -4.44
C MET A 119 11.45 -18.31 -5.00
N ASN A 120 11.38 -17.00 -5.21
CA ASN A 120 10.29 -16.35 -5.92
C ASN A 120 10.45 -16.59 -7.43
N PRO A 121 9.52 -17.29 -8.10
CA PRO A 121 9.63 -17.62 -9.51
C PRO A 121 9.53 -16.39 -10.43
N ALA A 122 9.02 -15.24 -9.94
CA ALA A 122 8.87 -14.04 -10.75
C ALA A 122 10.17 -13.24 -10.89
N ASN A 123 11.13 -13.40 -9.97
CA ASN A 123 12.36 -12.60 -9.95
C ASN A 123 13.63 -13.35 -9.53
N GLU A 124 13.52 -14.67 -9.28
CA GLU A 124 14.62 -15.56 -8.92
C GLU A 124 15.39 -15.12 -7.65
N LYS A 125 14.72 -14.45 -6.71
CA LYS A 125 15.28 -14.08 -5.40
C LYS A 125 14.61 -14.89 -4.27
N PRO A 126 15.28 -15.05 -3.10
CA PRO A 126 14.63 -15.62 -1.93
C PRO A 126 13.36 -14.86 -1.56
N TRP A 127 12.31 -15.57 -1.16
CA TRP A 127 11.11 -14.95 -0.60
C TRP A 127 11.45 -14.22 0.70
N ASN A 128 10.91 -13.01 0.83
CA ASN A 128 10.83 -12.32 2.11
C ASN A 128 9.37 -11.99 2.42
N LEU A 129 9.07 -11.75 3.70
CA LEU A 129 7.71 -11.53 4.18
C LEU A 129 7.05 -10.34 3.47
N HIS A 130 7.77 -9.25 3.23
CA HIS A 130 7.25 -8.07 2.55
C HIS A 130 6.73 -8.41 1.15
N ALA A 131 7.56 -9.07 0.34
CA ALA A 131 7.21 -9.47 -1.01
C ALA A 131 5.99 -10.42 -1.06
N VAL A 132 5.83 -11.29 -0.05
CA VAL A 132 4.66 -12.18 0.05
C VAL A 132 3.38 -11.37 0.28
N TRP A 133 3.42 -10.35 1.15
CA TRP A 133 2.26 -9.48 1.41
C TRP A 133 1.90 -8.59 0.22
N ASP A 134 2.89 -8.05 -0.48
CA ASP A 134 2.65 -7.21 -1.68
C ASP A 134 2.03 -7.98 -2.85
N THR A 135 2.25 -9.30 -2.91
CA THR A 135 1.90 -10.09 -4.10
C THR A 135 1.04 -11.31 -3.77
N VAL A 136 1.62 -12.29 -3.08
CA VAL A 136 1.04 -13.62 -2.91
C VAL A 136 -0.23 -13.59 -2.06
N VAL A 137 -0.25 -12.82 -0.96
CA VAL A 137 -1.44 -12.76 -0.09
C VAL A 137 -2.62 -12.15 -0.85
N ILE A 138 -2.39 -11.09 -1.63
CA ILE A 138 -3.42 -10.45 -2.44
C ILE A 138 -3.91 -11.39 -3.55
N GLN A 139 -3.00 -12.02 -4.29
CA GLN A 139 -3.33 -12.98 -5.36
C GLN A 139 -4.15 -14.16 -4.84
N ARG A 140 -3.78 -14.72 -3.68
CA ARG A 140 -4.46 -15.87 -3.06
C ARG A 140 -5.73 -15.49 -2.32
N ALA A 141 -5.99 -14.21 -2.08
CA ALA A 141 -7.30 -13.79 -1.62
C ALA A 141 -8.39 -14.07 -2.67
N GLY A 142 -8.01 -14.28 -3.95
CA GLY A 142 -8.92 -14.77 -4.99
C GLY A 142 -10.07 -13.81 -5.31
N VAL A 143 -9.95 -12.55 -4.88
CA VAL A 143 -10.97 -11.54 -5.07
C VAL A 143 -10.71 -10.85 -6.40
N SER A 144 -11.63 -11.03 -7.36
CA SER A 144 -11.65 -10.16 -8.54
C SER A 144 -11.86 -8.71 -8.09
N GLU A 145 -11.38 -7.72 -8.85
CA GLU A 145 -11.58 -6.29 -8.53
C GLU A 145 -13.07 -5.95 -8.29
N GLU A 146 -13.95 -6.67 -9.00
CA GLU A 146 -15.41 -6.52 -8.94
C GLU A 146 -16.04 -7.22 -7.71
N ASP A 147 -15.57 -8.41 -7.34
CA ASP A 147 -15.99 -9.10 -6.11
C ASP A 147 -15.42 -8.40 -4.86
N TYR A 148 -14.26 -7.78 -4.99
CA TYR A 148 -13.60 -7.01 -3.94
C TYR A 148 -14.40 -5.75 -3.59
N THR A 149 -14.82 -5.00 -4.62
CA THR A 149 -15.67 -3.81 -4.46
C THR A 149 -17.02 -4.16 -3.82
N ARG A 150 -17.58 -5.34 -4.12
CA ARG A 150 -18.82 -5.84 -3.52
C ARG A 150 -18.63 -6.24 -2.05
N THR A 151 -17.55 -6.97 -1.76
CA THR A 151 -17.18 -7.43 -0.41
C THR A 151 -16.83 -6.26 0.52
N LEU A 152 -16.30 -5.16 -0.03
CA LEU A 152 -16.02 -3.90 0.68
C LEU A 152 -17.23 -3.38 1.47
N THR A 153 -18.43 -3.56 0.95
CA THR A 153 -19.66 -3.01 1.53
C THR A 153 -20.10 -3.81 2.77
N ASP A 154 -19.93 -5.13 2.76
CA ASP A 154 -20.27 -6.02 3.87
C ASP A 154 -19.23 -6.00 5.01
N TRP A 155 -17.99 -5.59 4.70
CA TRP A 155 -16.86 -5.63 5.64
C TRP A 155 -16.69 -4.39 6.52
N LEU A 156 -17.27 -3.24 6.14
CA LEU A 156 -17.16 -1.99 6.90
C LEU A 156 -17.72 -2.08 8.33
N ASP A 157 -18.47 -3.14 8.64
CA ASP A 157 -19.11 -3.40 9.94
C ASP A 157 -18.26 -4.23 10.93
N ARG A 158 -17.07 -4.73 10.55
CA ARG A 158 -16.25 -5.58 11.44
C ARG A 158 -14.80 -5.10 11.51
N GLN A 159 -14.44 -4.43 12.60
CA GLN A 159 -13.07 -3.99 12.87
C GLN A 159 -12.37 -4.87 13.90
N SER A 160 -11.34 -5.60 13.47
CA SER A 160 -10.25 -6.05 14.35
C SER A 160 -9.05 -6.47 13.50
N VAL A 161 -7.90 -5.84 13.71
CA VAL A 161 -6.63 -6.26 13.11
C VAL A 161 -5.90 -7.08 14.17
N GLU A 162 -6.03 -8.41 14.11
CA GLU A 162 -5.07 -9.29 14.77
C GLU A 162 -3.83 -9.38 13.87
N GLU A 163 -2.67 -9.02 14.42
CA GLU A 163 -1.37 -9.26 13.78
C GLU A 163 -1.23 -10.77 13.54
N LEU A 164 -1.19 -11.19 12.29
CA LEU A 164 -1.10 -12.60 11.94
C LEU A 164 0.28 -13.13 12.35
N PRO A 165 0.36 -14.09 13.29
CA PRO A 165 1.63 -14.61 13.74
C PRO A 165 2.29 -15.43 12.63
N LEU A 166 3.60 -15.23 12.43
CA LEU A 166 4.39 -16.07 11.54
C LEU A 166 4.50 -17.49 12.10
N PRO A 167 4.44 -18.53 11.25
CA PRO A 167 4.73 -19.89 11.68
C PRO A 167 6.21 -20.02 12.09
N ALA A 168 6.49 -20.90 13.07
CA ALA A 168 7.82 -21.04 13.66
C ALA A 168 8.90 -21.49 12.65
N ASP A 169 8.50 -22.28 11.66
CA ASP A 169 9.36 -22.76 10.56
C ASP A 169 9.45 -21.75 9.39
N ARG A 170 8.73 -20.63 9.48
CA ARG A 170 8.59 -19.60 8.44
C ARG A 170 8.09 -20.13 7.10
N ASN A 171 7.43 -21.28 7.09
CA ASN A 171 6.81 -21.84 5.90
C ASN A 171 5.36 -21.36 5.78
N LEU A 172 5.14 -20.43 4.85
CA LEU A 172 3.83 -19.84 4.59
C LEU A 172 3.05 -20.78 3.66
N GLY A 173 2.20 -21.60 4.28
CA GLY A 173 1.28 -22.50 3.58
C GLY A 173 -0.17 -22.02 3.61
N ASP A 174 -1.09 -22.81 3.06
CA ASP A 174 -2.54 -22.53 3.00
C ASP A 174 -3.19 -22.00 4.28
N HIS A 175 -2.75 -22.48 5.45
CA HIS A 175 -3.27 -21.98 6.73
C HIS A 175 -2.94 -20.49 6.94
N TYR A 176 -1.70 -20.10 6.67
CA TYR A 176 -1.26 -18.72 6.79
C TYR A 176 -2.02 -17.82 5.82
N PHE A 177 -2.19 -18.24 4.56
CA PHE A 177 -2.91 -17.45 3.57
C PHE A 177 -4.39 -17.30 3.90
N ARG A 178 -5.07 -18.37 4.31
CA ARG A 178 -6.48 -18.30 4.77
C ARG A 178 -6.64 -17.39 5.98
N ALA A 179 -5.73 -17.46 6.94
CA ALA A 179 -5.74 -16.56 8.08
C ALA A 179 -5.49 -15.09 7.66
N SER A 180 -4.72 -14.87 6.60
CA SER A 180 -4.38 -13.52 6.11
C SER A 180 -5.47 -12.83 5.30
N GLN A 181 -6.37 -13.60 4.67
CA GLN A 181 -7.43 -13.08 3.80
C GLN A 181 -8.31 -12.00 4.46
N PRO A 182 -8.83 -12.17 5.69
CA PRO A 182 -9.66 -11.15 6.33
C PRO A 182 -8.92 -9.84 6.56
N VAL A 183 -7.63 -9.90 6.90
CA VAL A 183 -6.80 -8.71 7.12
C VAL A 183 -6.57 -7.96 5.81
N VAL A 184 -6.20 -8.66 4.74
CA VAL A 184 -6.05 -8.02 3.41
C VAL A 184 -7.38 -7.43 2.92
N GLY A 185 -8.48 -8.16 3.14
CA GLY A 185 -9.84 -7.70 2.89
C GLY A 185 -10.14 -6.35 3.57
N ASP A 186 -9.92 -6.25 4.88
CA ASP A 186 -10.11 -5.01 5.65
C ASP A 186 -9.19 -3.86 5.15
N ARG A 187 -7.93 -4.18 4.82
CA ARG A 187 -6.94 -3.16 4.45
C ARG A 187 -7.24 -2.50 3.11
N LEU A 188 -7.49 -3.25 2.03
CA LEU A 188 -7.79 -2.59 0.76
C LEU A 188 -9.20 -1.95 0.75
N ALA A 189 -10.11 -2.40 1.62
CA ALA A 189 -11.42 -1.78 1.83
C ALA A 189 -11.29 -0.38 2.39
N ARG A 190 -10.48 -0.24 3.44
CA ARG A 190 -10.14 1.07 4.01
C ARG A 190 -9.38 1.93 3.01
N ALA A 191 -8.45 1.37 2.24
CA ALA A 191 -7.71 2.10 1.21
C ALA A 191 -8.65 2.71 0.17
N GLY A 192 -9.54 1.89 -0.41
CA GLY A 192 -10.52 2.32 -1.39
C GLY A 192 -11.48 3.39 -0.84
N ALA A 193 -12.05 3.16 0.35
CA ALA A 193 -12.98 4.11 0.97
C ALA A 193 -12.32 5.46 1.31
N ARG A 194 -11.09 5.44 1.82
CA ARG A 194 -10.33 6.66 2.15
C ARG A 194 -9.89 7.41 0.91
N LEU A 195 -9.44 6.71 -0.13
CA LEU A 195 -9.12 7.31 -1.43
C LEU A 195 -10.36 7.96 -2.03
N ALA A 196 -11.49 7.25 -2.09
CA ALA A 196 -12.74 7.79 -2.61
C ALA A 196 -13.19 9.04 -1.84
N THR A 197 -13.13 9.00 -0.50
CA THR A 197 -13.45 10.16 0.35
C THR A 197 -12.55 11.35 0.02
N MET A 198 -11.23 11.14 -0.05
CA MET A 198 -10.26 12.19 -0.36
C MET A 198 -10.51 12.80 -1.75
N LEU A 199 -10.72 11.97 -2.77
CA LEU A 199 -10.96 12.46 -4.13
C LEU A 199 -12.30 13.19 -4.24
N ASN A 200 -13.33 12.72 -3.55
CA ASN A 200 -14.63 13.39 -3.48
C ASN A 200 -14.52 14.77 -2.79
N GLU A 201 -13.67 14.93 -1.77
CA GLU A 201 -13.42 16.25 -1.17
C GLU A 201 -12.72 17.20 -2.15
N ILE A 202 -11.73 16.70 -2.89
CA ILE A 202 -10.90 17.51 -3.80
C ILE A 202 -11.67 17.95 -5.05
N PHE A 203 -12.48 17.05 -5.63
CA PHE A 203 -13.17 17.29 -6.89
C PHE A 203 -14.62 17.77 -6.73
N ARG A 204 -15.04 18.11 -5.51
CA ARG A 204 -16.28 18.86 -5.27
C ARG A 204 -16.28 20.22 -5.98
#